data_AF-A0AAD3CDG8-F1
#
_entry.id   AF-A0AAD3CDG8-F1
#
_cell.length_a   1.000
_cell.length_b   1.000
_cell.length_c   1.000
_cell.angle_alpha   90.00
_cell.angle_beta   90.00
_cell.angle_gamma   90.00
#
_symmetry.space_group_name_H-M   'P 1'
#
loop_
_entity.id
_entity.type
_entity.pdbx_description
1 polymer ?
#
loop_
_entity_poly.entity_id
_entity_poly.type
_entity_poly.pdbx_seq_one_letter_code
_entity_poly.pdbx_strand_id
1 'polypeptide(L)'
;MNISIFQSNLDFIKSLYFNEEWKDEDCKKEILEALEEANERIEKAFGGSMHRLDKYKPSIAAVEKVVKKFPSTLSYILDNGRIPIQSAAATNDIAGSDASEYVPILAKEGIKWKVGGEDVRGGLLMVDSSDDGEGNTLQLLVNFYNDKIDIDAKRVKVLRELRDLGLLVKKDIQEQELLCYSCWKDSQRRFKYLVDWDPDALIETMIGYWPLIHTIFREEKLFLLLKAGFEKHPNIGGLLFVKDDAEVNALDTIFNQFGTEKIMEILHPIFSPQNYYPILHHIFTKAPDHIPTFLNKFPWATQLRDHHGRSLQQAVLAAGPDIMNANNFLFPMLTDDQIREKDPITTLYPFAAMAVGEHADLEKSFYLLRRHPSVLERRSISSSTMVNIVTEKKRKRSDSIRSR
;
A
#
# COMPACT_ATOMS: atom_id res chain seq x y z
N MET A 1 -39.44 15.06 -19.40
CA MET A 1 -40.63 15.19 -18.52
C MET A 1 -40.25 16.10 -17.36
N ASN A 2 -41.03 17.13 -17.05
CA ASN A 2 -40.70 18.05 -15.96
C ASN A 2 -41.12 17.39 -14.63
N ILE A 3 -40.15 17.03 -13.79
CA ILE A 3 -40.35 16.38 -12.48
C ILE A 3 -41.36 17.17 -11.63
N SER A 4 -41.37 18.51 -11.75
CA SER A 4 -42.32 19.36 -11.02
C SER A 4 -43.78 19.14 -11.46
N ILE A 5 -44.03 18.85 -12.73
CA ILE A 5 -45.39 18.59 -13.24
C ILE A 5 -45.90 17.25 -12.70
N PHE A 6 -45.06 16.21 -12.70
CA PHE A 6 -45.46 14.92 -12.15
C PHE A 6 -45.78 15.02 -10.66
N GLN A 7 -44.97 15.75 -9.88
CA GLN A 7 -45.25 15.95 -8.45
C GLN A 7 -46.47 16.81 -8.20
N SER A 8 -46.65 17.89 -8.96
CA SER A 8 -47.87 18.69 -8.85
C SER A 8 -49.11 17.84 -9.15
N ASN A 9 -49.03 16.93 -10.11
CA ASN A 9 -50.12 16.00 -10.42
C ASN A 9 -50.31 14.96 -9.31
N LEU A 10 -49.22 14.41 -8.75
CA LEU A 10 -49.29 13.42 -7.68
C LEU A 10 -49.86 14.03 -6.39
N ASP A 11 -49.40 15.23 -6.03
CA ASP A 11 -49.87 15.98 -4.87
C ASP A 11 -51.34 16.39 -5.04
N PHE A 12 -51.73 16.79 -6.26
CA PHE A 12 -53.13 17.05 -6.60
C PHE A 12 -54.00 15.80 -6.47
N ILE A 13 -53.58 14.66 -7.02
CA ILE A 13 -54.34 13.41 -6.93
C ILE A 13 -54.43 12.92 -5.49
N LYS A 14 -53.35 13.02 -4.71
CA LYS A 14 -53.39 12.75 -3.26
C LYS A 14 -54.36 13.69 -2.53
N SER A 15 -54.36 14.98 -2.86
CA SER A 15 -55.29 15.93 -2.24
C SER A 15 -56.75 15.63 -2.56
N LEU A 16 -57.05 15.15 -3.78
CA LEU A 16 -58.38 14.68 -4.16
C LEU A 16 -58.76 13.40 -3.43
N TYR A 17 -57.78 12.51 -3.18
CA TYR A 17 -57.99 11.25 -2.49
C TYR A 17 -58.32 11.43 -0.99
N PHE A 18 -57.67 12.40 -0.33
CA PHE A 18 -57.84 12.67 1.10
C PHE A 18 -58.96 13.66 1.43
N ASN A 19 -59.48 14.40 0.45
CA ASN A 19 -60.74 15.11 0.61
C ASN A 19 -61.88 14.10 0.38
N GLU A 20 -62.73 13.88 1.39
CA GLU A 20 -63.82 12.87 1.43
C GLU A 20 -64.90 12.96 0.32
N GLU A 21 -64.64 13.67 -0.78
CA GLU A 21 -65.60 13.92 -1.87
C GLU A 21 -65.85 12.70 -2.75
N TRP A 22 -64.95 11.70 -2.75
CA TRP A 22 -65.14 10.45 -3.50
C TRP A 22 -65.85 9.42 -2.62
N LYS A 23 -67.11 9.14 -2.93
CA LYS A 23 -67.91 8.13 -2.21
C LYS A 23 -67.74 6.70 -2.75
N ASP A 24 -67.15 6.57 -3.93
CA ASP A 24 -66.94 5.28 -4.59
C ASP A 24 -65.56 4.72 -4.24
N GLU A 25 -65.56 3.69 -3.38
CA GLU A 25 -64.33 3.01 -2.93
C GLU A 25 -63.65 2.22 -4.07
N ASP A 26 -64.41 1.72 -5.06
CA ASP A 26 -63.82 1.01 -6.20
C ASP A 26 -63.06 1.99 -7.09
N CYS A 27 -63.63 3.18 -7.34
CA CYS A 27 -62.94 4.23 -8.11
C CYS A 27 -61.67 4.74 -7.41
N LYS A 28 -61.70 4.90 -6.08
CA LYS A 28 -60.50 5.22 -5.29
C LYS A 28 -59.42 4.15 -5.48
N LYS A 29 -59.80 2.88 -5.40
CA LYS A 29 -58.87 1.77 -5.57
C LYS A 29 -58.22 1.78 -6.96
N GLU A 30 -59.00 1.96 -8.03
CA GLU A 30 -58.48 2.04 -9.40
C GLU A 30 -57.48 3.19 -9.59
N ILE A 31 -57.76 4.38 -9.04
CA ILE A 31 -56.86 5.54 -9.11
C ILE A 31 -55.56 5.27 -8.35
N LEU A 32 -55.64 4.64 -7.18
CA LEU A 32 -54.47 4.29 -6.38
C LEU A 32 -53.59 3.27 -7.11
N GLU A 33 -54.19 2.22 -7.69
CA GLU A 33 -53.47 1.22 -8.50
C GLU A 33 -52.78 1.87 -9.71
N ALA A 34 -53.45 2.77 -10.42
CA ALA A 34 -52.86 3.49 -11.55
C ALA A 34 -51.69 4.41 -11.14
N LEU A 35 -51.78 5.04 -9.96
CA LEU A 35 -50.71 5.86 -9.40
C LEU A 35 -49.50 5.02 -8.98
N GLU A 36 -49.73 3.86 -8.37
CA GLU A 36 -48.69 2.91 -7.98
C GLU A 36 -47.95 2.40 -9.23
N GLU A 37 -48.68 1.99 -10.27
CA GLU A 37 -48.10 1.56 -11.54
C GLU A 37 -47.27 2.69 -12.20
N ALA A 38 -47.79 3.92 -12.19
CA ALA A 38 -47.06 5.07 -12.73
C ALA A 38 -45.78 5.36 -11.94
N ASN A 39 -45.82 5.26 -10.61
CA ASN A 39 -44.65 5.46 -9.76
C ASN A 39 -43.60 4.36 -10.00
N GLU A 40 -44.01 3.10 -10.09
CA GLU A 40 -43.12 1.98 -10.39
C GLU A 40 -42.41 2.17 -11.74
N ARG A 41 -43.15 2.57 -12.79
CA ARG A 41 -42.58 2.86 -14.12
C ARG A 41 -41.56 4.00 -14.06
N ILE A 42 -41.82 5.03 -13.25
CA ILE A 42 -40.91 6.17 -13.07
C ILE A 42 -39.66 5.77 -12.30
N GLU A 43 -39.80 5.02 -11.21
CA GLU A 43 -38.67 4.50 -10.43
C GLU A 43 -37.80 3.57 -11.28
N LYS A 44 -38.42 2.69 -12.09
CA LYS A 44 -37.71 1.85 -13.05
C LYS A 44 -36.95 2.67 -14.09
N ALA A 45 -37.57 3.73 -14.63
CA ALA A 45 -36.93 4.61 -15.60
C ALA A 45 -35.75 5.39 -14.99
N PHE A 46 -35.89 5.91 -13.78
CA PHE A 46 -34.81 6.60 -13.08
C PHE A 46 -33.71 5.62 -12.64
N GLY A 47 -34.05 4.51 -12.02
CA GLY A 47 -33.13 3.44 -11.65
C GLY A 47 -32.28 3.01 -12.84
N GLY A 48 -32.92 2.64 -13.96
CA GLY A 48 -32.21 2.32 -15.20
C GLY A 48 -31.35 3.47 -15.74
N SER A 49 -31.74 4.73 -15.54
CA SER A 49 -30.93 5.90 -15.96
C SER A 49 -29.74 6.16 -15.03
N MET A 50 -29.85 5.81 -13.74
CA MET A 50 -28.76 5.91 -12.76
C MET A 50 -27.61 4.93 -13.06
N HIS A 51 -27.87 3.85 -13.80
CA HIS A 51 -26.80 2.98 -14.32
C HIS A 51 -26.07 3.56 -15.54
N ARG A 52 -26.60 4.64 -16.14
CA ARG A 52 -26.09 5.24 -17.39
C ARG A 52 -25.66 6.69 -17.19
N LEU A 53 -25.14 7.01 -15.99
CA LEU A 53 -24.68 8.35 -15.64
C LEU A 53 -23.53 8.82 -16.54
N ASP A 54 -22.74 7.89 -17.04
CA ASP A 54 -21.65 8.12 -17.97
C ASP A 54 -22.16 8.62 -19.35
N LYS A 55 -23.31 8.08 -19.79
CA LYS A 55 -23.98 8.47 -21.03
C LYS A 55 -24.70 9.80 -20.92
N TYR A 56 -25.44 10.01 -19.82
CA TYR A 56 -26.29 11.21 -19.67
C TYR A 56 -25.56 12.41 -19.06
N LYS A 57 -24.51 12.16 -18.27
CA LYS A 57 -23.68 13.17 -17.58
C LYS A 57 -24.51 14.26 -16.87
N PRO A 58 -25.52 13.90 -16.05
CA PRO A 58 -26.29 14.89 -15.30
C PRO A 58 -25.40 15.61 -14.29
N SER A 59 -25.75 16.83 -13.86
CA SER A 59 -25.00 17.45 -12.77
C SER A 59 -25.17 16.67 -11.46
N ILE A 60 -24.16 16.72 -10.58
CA ILE A 60 -24.22 16.10 -9.23
C ILE A 60 -25.48 16.55 -8.47
N ALA A 61 -25.84 17.83 -8.57
CA ALA A 61 -27.06 18.37 -7.95
C ALA A 61 -28.36 17.78 -8.53
N ALA A 62 -28.38 17.45 -9.83
CA ALA A 62 -29.51 16.78 -10.44
C ALA A 62 -29.63 15.33 -9.95
N VAL A 63 -28.50 14.60 -9.84
CA VAL A 63 -28.46 13.26 -9.27
C VAL A 63 -28.95 13.26 -7.82
N GLU A 64 -28.43 14.18 -7.00
CA GLU A 64 -28.85 14.34 -5.59
C GLU A 64 -30.36 14.62 -5.48
N LYS A 65 -30.91 15.46 -6.36
CA LYS A 65 -32.35 15.76 -6.39
C LYS A 65 -33.19 14.54 -6.75
N VAL A 66 -32.77 13.75 -7.74
CA VAL A 66 -33.46 12.51 -8.12
C VAL A 66 -33.43 11.51 -6.97
N VAL A 67 -32.26 11.28 -6.36
CA VAL A 67 -32.09 10.32 -5.26
C VAL A 67 -32.89 10.72 -4.03
N LYS A 68 -32.91 12.00 -3.64
CA LYS A 68 -33.75 12.48 -2.53
C LYS A 68 -35.24 12.27 -2.79
N LYS A 69 -35.66 12.33 -4.05
CA LYS A 69 -37.06 12.18 -4.43
C LYS A 69 -37.48 10.72 -4.61
N PHE A 70 -36.60 9.90 -5.14
CA PHE A 70 -36.83 8.50 -5.49
C PHE A 70 -35.67 7.64 -4.93
N PRO A 71 -35.59 7.45 -3.60
CA PRO A 71 -34.45 6.77 -2.99
C PRO A 71 -34.30 5.30 -3.38
N SER A 72 -35.40 4.62 -3.73
CA SER A 72 -35.40 3.25 -4.25
C SER A 72 -34.54 3.08 -5.51
N THR A 73 -34.33 4.16 -6.26
CA THR A 73 -33.48 4.14 -7.47
C THR A 73 -32.02 3.80 -7.16
N LEU A 74 -31.53 4.04 -5.94
CA LEU A 74 -30.17 3.67 -5.52
C LEU A 74 -29.99 2.16 -5.32
N SER A 75 -31.08 1.43 -5.07
CA SER A 75 -31.08 -0.03 -4.91
C SER A 75 -31.67 -0.73 -6.14
N TYR A 76 -31.84 -0.01 -7.26
CA TYR A 76 -32.33 -0.60 -8.49
C TYR A 76 -31.29 -1.57 -9.03
N ILE A 77 -31.67 -2.84 -9.21
CA ILE A 77 -30.78 -3.91 -9.66
C ILE A 77 -31.01 -4.15 -11.14
N LEU A 78 -29.94 -4.14 -11.94
CA LEU A 78 -29.99 -4.57 -13.35
C LEU A 78 -30.05 -6.09 -13.47
N ASP A 79 -30.31 -6.57 -14.68
CA ASP A 79 -30.32 -8.02 -14.99
C ASP A 79 -28.97 -8.69 -14.69
N ASN A 80 -27.87 -7.92 -14.63
CA ASN A 80 -26.54 -8.42 -14.24
C ASN A 80 -26.25 -8.31 -12.73
N GLY A 81 -27.22 -7.95 -11.88
CA GLY A 81 -27.04 -7.87 -10.43
C GLY A 81 -26.43 -6.57 -9.92
N ARG A 82 -25.96 -5.66 -10.79
CA ARG A 82 -25.36 -4.39 -10.35
C ARG A 82 -26.40 -3.41 -9.85
N ILE A 83 -26.01 -2.61 -8.85
CA ILE A 83 -26.68 -1.36 -8.44
C ILE A 83 -25.99 -0.13 -9.03
N PRO A 84 -26.62 1.06 -9.05
CA PRO A 84 -26.09 2.23 -9.76
C PRO A 84 -24.70 2.66 -9.34
N ILE A 85 -24.34 2.55 -8.06
CA ILE A 85 -23.01 2.94 -7.58
C ILE A 85 -21.90 2.04 -8.14
N GLN A 86 -22.17 0.74 -8.27
CA GLN A 86 -21.25 -0.22 -8.90
C GLN A 86 -21.13 0.07 -10.39
N SER A 87 -22.26 0.36 -11.08
CA SER A 87 -22.21 0.78 -12.48
C SER A 87 -21.39 2.05 -12.65
N ALA A 88 -21.58 3.07 -11.81
CA ALA A 88 -20.81 4.31 -11.85
C ALA A 88 -19.30 4.08 -11.66
N ALA A 89 -18.91 3.12 -10.81
CA ALA A 89 -17.50 2.73 -10.64
C ALA A 89 -16.93 1.91 -11.81
N ALA A 90 -17.79 1.19 -12.56
CA ALA A 90 -17.38 0.25 -13.61
C ALA A 90 -17.37 0.83 -15.06
N THR A 91 -17.74 2.09 -15.30
CA THR A 91 -18.12 2.60 -16.64
C THR A 91 -17.02 2.68 -17.73
N ASN A 92 -15.83 2.16 -17.51
CA ASN A 92 -14.71 2.35 -18.45
C ASN A 92 -14.68 1.37 -19.62
N ASP A 93 -15.55 0.35 -19.65
CA ASP A 93 -15.66 -0.59 -20.77
C ASP A 93 -16.02 0.11 -22.09
N ILE A 94 -16.57 1.33 -22.02
CA ILE A 94 -16.92 2.14 -23.18
C ILE A 94 -15.93 3.31 -23.26
N ALA A 95 -14.98 3.20 -24.19
CA ALA A 95 -13.83 4.11 -24.36
C ALA A 95 -14.17 5.61 -24.20
N GLY A 96 -13.92 6.16 -23.01
CA GLY A 96 -14.01 7.59 -22.72
C GLY A 96 -15.19 8.05 -21.85
N SER A 97 -15.98 7.11 -21.32
CA SER A 97 -17.05 7.39 -20.35
C SER A 97 -16.56 7.10 -18.93
N ASP A 98 -16.62 8.08 -18.04
CA ASP A 98 -16.25 7.91 -16.62
C ASP A 98 -17.32 8.56 -15.75
N ALA A 99 -18.07 7.72 -15.02
CA ALA A 99 -19.08 8.13 -14.04
C ALA A 99 -18.60 7.97 -12.59
N SER A 100 -17.30 7.71 -12.36
CA SER A 100 -16.77 7.54 -11.01
C SER A 100 -16.96 8.79 -10.13
N GLU A 101 -17.09 9.97 -10.73
CA GLU A 101 -17.37 11.23 -10.03
C GLU A 101 -18.72 11.24 -9.28
N TYR A 102 -19.67 10.38 -9.65
CA TYR A 102 -20.94 10.27 -8.93
C TYR A 102 -20.86 9.35 -7.72
N VAL A 103 -19.83 8.53 -7.59
CA VAL A 103 -19.72 7.54 -6.50
C VAL A 103 -19.80 8.18 -5.10
N PRO A 104 -19.14 9.31 -4.79
CA PRO A 104 -19.23 9.93 -3.47
C PRO A 104 -20.67 10.35 -3.11
N ILE A 105 -21.42 10.96 -4.04
CA ILE A 105 -22.80 11.37 -3.77
C ILE A 105 -23.74 10.17 -3.64
N LEU A 106 -23.55 9.13 -4.46
CA LEU A 106 -24.35 7.90 -4.40
C LEU A 106 -24.12 7.16 -3.08
N ALA A 107 -22.87 7.03 -2.62
CA ALA A 107 -22.56 6.40 -1.33
C ALA A 107 -23.16 7.20 -0.16
N LYS A 108 -22.98 8.53 -0.18
CA LYS A 108 -23.46 9.42 0.87
C LYS A 108 -24.98 9.37 1.02
N GLU A 109 -25.72 9.42 -0.08
CA GLU A 109 -27.18 9.27 -0.03
C GLU A 109 -27.56 7.82 0.27
N GLY A 110 -26.85 6.83 -0.26
CA GLY A 110 -27.09 5.41 -0.02
C GLY A 110 -27.03 5.02 1.46
N ILE A 111 -26.15 5.65 2.25
CA ILE A 111 -26.10 5.44 3.70
C ILE A 111 -27.39 5.86 4.39
N LYS A 112 -27.98 7.00 4.00
CA LYS A 112 -29.23 7.49 4.59
C LYS A 112 -30.39 6.52 4.33
N TRP A 113 -30.35 5.85 3.19
CA TRP A 113 -31.38 4.91 2.74
C TRP A 113 -31.01 3.44 2.95
N LYS A 114 -29.92 3.15 3.68
CA LYS A 114 -29.44 1.79 4.00
C LYS A 114 -29.29 0.89 2.76
N VAL A 115 -28.80 1.45 1.65
CA VAL A 115 -28.60 0.73 0.38
C VAL A 115 -27.63 -0.43 0.59
N GLY A 116 -28.12 -1.66 0.40
CA GLY A 116 -27.42 -2.92 0.59
C GLY A 116 -27.24 -3.38 2.05
N GLY A 117 -27.81 -2.67 3.03
CA GLY A 117 -27.71 -2.99 4.47
C GLY A 117 -27.03 -1.91 5.31
N GLU A 118 -27.00 -2.10 6.64
CA GLU A 118 -26.46 -1.11 7.59
C GLU A 118 -24.93 -0.97 7.52
N ASP A 119 -24.22 -2.06 7.23
CA ASP A 119 -22.74 -2.09 7.30
C ASP A 119 -22.05 -1.95 5.94
N VAL A 120 -22.81 -1.84 4.84
CA VAL A 120 -22.22 -1.81 3.48
C VAL A 120 -21.94 -0.40 2.95
N ARG A 121 -22.04 0.61 3.82
CA ARG A 121 -21.71 2.02 3.54
C ARG A 121 -22.36 2.55 2.26
N GLY A 122 -23.67 2.35 2.13
CA GLY A 122 -24.45 2.83 0.99
C GLY A 122 -24.11 2.13 -0.33
N GLY A 123 -23.81 0.83 -0.27
CA GLY A 123 -23.47 0.00 -1.43
C GLY A 123 -21.98 0.00 -1.80
N LEU A 124 -21.12 0.73 -1.10
CA LEU A 124 -19.68 0.75 -1.37
C LEU A 124 -19.02 -0.63 -1.19
N LEU A 125 -19.45 -1.36 -0.16
CA LEU A 125 -18.96 -2.70 0.17
C LEU A 125 -19.85 -3.82 -0.36
N MET A 126 -20.92 -3.49 -1.07
CA MET A 126 -21.78 -4.51 -1.65
C MET A 126 -21.01 -5.22 -2.77
N VAL A 127 -20.88 -6.53 -2.64
CA VAL A 127 -20.25 -7.38 -3.66
C VAL A 127 -21.13 -7.39 -4.90
N ASP A 128 -20.52 -7.17 -6.06
CA ASP A 128 -21.16 -7.35 -7.35
C ASP A 128 -21.40 -8.85 -7.56
N SER A 129 -22.67 -9.25 -7.67
CA SER A 129 -23.06 -10.63 -7.91
C SER A 129 -23.06 -11.01 -9.40
N SER A 130 -22.55 -10.14 -10.28
CA SER A 130 -22.44 -10.45 -11.71
C SER A 130 -21.48 -11.61 -11.96
N ASP A 131 -21.74 -12.36 -13.05
CA ASP A 131 -20.95 -13.53 -13.45
C ASP A 131 -19.46 -13.22 -13.75
N ASP A 132 -19.11 -11.94 -13.92
CA ASP A 132 -17.78 -11.50 -14.36
C ASP A 132 -16.79 -11.20 -13.20
N GLY A 133 -17.19 -11.40 -11.95
CA GLY A 133 -16.29 -11.40 -10.80
C GLY A 133 -16.84 -10.70 -9.55
N GLU A 134 -16.50 -11.27 -8.39
CA GLU A 134 -16.92 -10.81 -7.06
C GLU A 134 -16.11 -9.58 -6.62
N GLY A 135 -16.45 -8.41 -7.17
CA GLY A 135 -15.83 -7.13 -6.79
C GLY A 135 -16.83 -6.18 -6.14
N ASN A 136 -16.48 -5.52 -5.05
CA ASN A 136 -17.29 -4.41 -4.53
C ASN A 136 -16.95 -3.07 -5.23
N THR A 137 -17.73 -2.02 -4.96
CA THR A 137 -17.54 -0.70 -5.57
C THR A 137 -16.14 -0.13 -5.33
N LEU A 138 -15.55 -0.30 -4.14
CA LEU A 138 -14.19 0.17 -3.87
C LEU A 138 -13.16 -0.58 -4.71
N GLN A 139 -13.31 -1.89 -4.82
CA GLN A 139 -12.49 -2.73 -5.70
C GLN A 139 -12.64 -2.31 -7.16
N LEU A 140 -13.86 -2.04 -7.64
CA LEU A 140 -14.12 -1.54 -9.00
C LEU A 140 -13.50 -0.16 -9.27
N LEU A 141 -13.44 0.72 -8.26
CA LEU A 141 -12.77 2.01 -8.37
C LEU A 141 -11.26 1.87 -8.53
N VAL A 142 -10.64 0.86 -7.91
CA VAL A 142 -9.18 0.69 -7.91
C VAL A 142 -8.68 -0.29 -8.96
N ASN A 143 -9.47 -1.31 -9.29
CA ASN A 143 -9.26 -2.26 -10.37
C ASN A 143 -9.61 -1.60 -11.68
N PHE A 144 -8.70 -1.52 -12.65
CA PHE A 144 -9.08 -1.46 -14.07
C PHE A 144 -7.85 -1.62 -14.97
N TYR A 145 -8.09 -2.23 -16.13
CA TYR A 145 -7.12 -2.41 -17.20
C TYR A 145 -7.39 -1.39 -18.31
N ASN A 146 -6.33 -0.82 -18.90
CA ASN A 146 -6.42 0.10 -20.05
C ASN A 146 -7.01 1.49 -19.76
N ASP A 147 -6.91 1.97 -18.52
CA ASP A 147 -7.32 3.34 -18.23
C ASP A 147 -6.41 4.32 -18.95
N LYS A 148 -7.03 5.30 -19.63
CA LYS A 148 -6.32 6.50 -20.08
C LYS A 148 -5.78 7.21 -18.83
N ILE A 149 -4.59 7.81 -18.93
CA ILE A 149 -3.91 8.52 -17.82
C ILE A 149 -4.83 9.49 -17.07
N ASP A 150 -5.77 10.12 -17.77
CA ASP A 150 -6.72 11.08 -17.19
C ASP A 150 -7.75 10.42 -16.25
N ILE A 151 -8.11 9.16 -16.48
CA ILE A 151 -9.08 8.41 -15.67
C ILE A 151 -8.47 8.04 -14.32
N ASP A 152 -7.22 7.57 -14.30
CA ASP A 152 -6.52 7.22 -13.05
C ASP A 152 -6.44 8.44 -12.11
N ALA A 153 -6.21 9.63 -12.67
CA ALA A 153 -6.22 10.88 -11.92
C ALA A 153 -7.61 11.24 -11.33
N LYS A 154 -8.68 11.06 -12.11
CA LYS A 154 -10.05 11.30 -11.66
C LYS A 154 -10.45 10.35 -10.55
N ARG A 155 -10.13 9.06 -10.69
CA ARG A 155 -10.41 8.05 -9.66
C ARG A 155 -9.62 8.29 -8.37
N VAL A 156 -8.38 8.78 -8.44
CA VAL A 156 -7.65 9.26 -7.24
C VAL A 156 -8.41 10.40 -6.54
N LYS A 157 -9.00 11.34 -7.29
CA LYS A 157 -9.83 12.41 -6.71
C LYS A 157 -11.06 11.84 -6.00
N VAL A 158 -11.73 10.86 -6.60
CA VAL A 158 -12.88 10.16 -6.00
C VAL A 158 -12.47 9.45 -4.71
N LEU A 159 -11.34 8.72 -4.70
CA LEU A 159 -10.84 8.05 -3.48
C LEU A 159 -10.50 9.05 -2.36
N ARG A 160 -9.97 10.23 -2.70
CA ARG A 160 -9.75 11.32 -1.72
C ARG A 160 -11.05 11.85 -1.16
N GLU A 161 -12.04 12.10 -2.01
CA GLU A 161 -13.35 12.58 -1.57
C GLU A 161 -14.05 11.55 -0.67
N LEU A 162 -14.00 10.26 -1.02
CA LEU A 162 -14.51 9.19 -0.16
C LEU A 162 -13.79 9.14 1.19
N ARG A 163 -12.47 9.37 1.22
CA ARG A 163 -11.69 9.49 2.46
C ARG A 163 -12.11 10.70 3.28
N ASP A 164 -12.27 11.87 2.65
CA ASP A 164 -12.65 13.12 3.32
C ASP A 164 -14.07 13.03 3.92
N LEU A 165 -14.96 12.25 3.28
CA LEU A 165 -16.29 11.93 3.78
C LEU A 165 -16.29 10.84 4.88
N GLY A 166 -15.14 10.25 5.20
CA GLY A 166 -15.02 9.13 6.15
C GLY A 166 -15.62 7.81 5.64
N LEU A 167 -15.87 7.70 4.33
CA LEU A 167 -16.46 6.52 3.70
C LEU A 167 -15.44 5.49 3.25
N LEU A 168 -14.22 5.93 2.92
CA LEU A 168 -13.05 5.08 2.73
C LEU A 168 -12.15 5.25 3.96
N VAL A 169 -11.83 4.16 4.62
CA VAL A 169 -10.98 4.13 5.81
C VAL A 169 -9.72 3.30 5.55
N LYS A 170 -8.69 3.52 6.37
CA LYS A 170 -7.38 2.86 6.22
C LYS A 170 -7.51 1.33 6.18
N LYS A 171 -8.37 0.76 7.03
CA LYS A 171 -8.65 -0.68 7.14
C LYS A 171 -9.14 -1.30 5.82
N ASP A 172 -9.85 -0.53 4.99
CA ASP A 172 -10.38 -1.02 3.72
C ASP A 172 -9.27 -1.40 2.74
N ILE A 173 -8.10 -0.75 2.82
CA ILE A 173 -6.98 -1.00 1.92
C ILE A 173 -6.56 -2.48 2.00
N GLN A 174 -6.55 -3.02 3.22
CA GLN A 174 -6.21 -4.41 3.51
C GLN A 174 -7.43 -5.32 3.36
N GLU A 175 -8.55 -5.02 4.03
CA GLU A 175 -9.74 -5.90 4.06
C GLU A 175 -10.41 -6.08 2.70
N GLN A 176 -10.31 -5.08 1.83
CA GLN A 176 -10.88 -5.13 0.48
C GLN A 176 -9.79 -5.37 -0.57
N GLU A 177 -8.58 -5.72 -0.15
CA GLU A 177 -7.42 -6.05 -1.00
C GLU A 177 -7.12 -4.98 -2.06
N LEU A 178 -7.35 -3.69 -1.75
CA LEU A 178 -7.34 -2.62 -2.75
C LEU A 178 -5.98 -2.46 -3.43
N LEU A 179 -4.88 -2.81 -2.74
CA LEU A 179 -3.54 -2.84 -3.35
C LEU A 179 -3.41 -3.92 -4.44
N CYS A 180 -4.00 -5.10 -4.24
CA CYS A 180 -4.01 -6.18 -5.25
C CYS A 180 -4.66 -5.73 -6.55
N TYR A 181 -5.83 -5.11 -6.39
CA TYR A 181 -6.66 -4.63 -7.49
C TYR A 181 -6.09 -3.39 -8.17
N SER A 182 -5.39 -2.51 -7.46
CA SER A 182 -4.74 -1.33 -8.06
C SER A 182 -3.35 -1.58 -8.62
N CYS A 183 -2.74 -2.74 -8.36
CA CYS A 183 -1.38 -3.04 -8.82
C CYS A 183 -1.36 -3.32 -10.33
N TRP A 184 -1.56 -2.28 -11.15
CA TRP A 184 -1.52 -2.31 -12.61
C TRP A 184 -0.77 -1.09 -13.13
N LYS A 185 -0.17 -1.24 -14.32
CA LYS A 185 0.57 -0.14 -14.97
C LYS A 185 -0.31 1.09 -15.23
N ASP A 186 -1.59 0.89 -15.56
CA ASP A 186 -2.52 1.99 -15.84
C ASP A 186 -3.19 2.56 -14.58
N SER A 187 -2.94 1.94 -13.43
CA SER A 187 -3.51 2.31 -12.13
C SER A 187 -2.46 2.84 -11.16
N GLN A 188 -1.29 3.25 -11.68
CA GLN A 188 -0.13 3.62 -10.87
C GLN A 188 -0.41 4.76 -9.88
N ARG A 189 -1.25 5.74 -10.23
CA ARG A 189 -1.57 6.86 -9.31
C ARG A 189 -2.50 6.40 -8.21
N ARG A 190 -3.48 5.54 -8.50
CA ARG A 190 -4.34 4.91 -7.48
C ARG A 190 -3.52 4.03 -6.53
N PHE A 191 -2.69 3.14 -7.08
CA PHE A 191 -1.80 2.29 -6.29
C PHE A 191 -0.88 3.14 -5.38
N LYS A 192 -0.20 4.14 -5.97
CA LYS A 192 0.68 5.03 -5.21
C LYS A 192 -0.08 5.80 -4.13
N TYR A 193 -1.29 6.30 -4.43
CA TYR A 193 -2.13 6.98 -3.43
C TYR A 193 -2.46 6.09 -2.24
N LEU A 194 -2.82 4.82 -2.48
CA LEU A 194 -3.13 3.86 -1.42
C LEU A 194 -1.87 3.51 -0.60
N VAL A 195 -0.75 3.25 -1.25
CA VAL A 195 0.55 2.98 -0.58
C VAL A 195 1.06 4.18 0.21
N ASP A 196 0.90 5.40 -0.30
CA ASP A 196 1.29 6.62 0.42
C ASP A 196 0.41 6.86 1.65
N TRP A 197 -0.85 6.41 1.61
CA TRP A 197 -1.76 6.50 2.75
C TRP A 197 -1.52 5.39 3.78
N ASP A 198 -1.27 4.17 3.33
CA ASP A 198 -0.93 3.04 4.19
C ASP A 198 0.24 2.22 3.62
N PRO A 199 1.50 2.57 3.97
CA PRO A 199 2.63 1.81 3.49
C PRO A 199 2.66 0.39 4.07
N ASP A 200 2.21 0.19 5.31
CA ASP A 200 2.28 -1.10 6.01
C ASP A 200 1.40 -2.16 5.35
N ALA A 201 0.33 -1.74 4.67
CA ALA A 201 -0.50 -2.62 3.85
C ALA A 201 0.28 -3.36 2.75
N LEU A 202 1.45 -2.90 2.31
CA LEU A 202 2.31 -3.67 1.38
C LEU A 202 2.81 -4.99 1.98
N ILE A 203 2.97 -5.04 3.30
CA ILE A 203 3.50 -6.19 4.04
C ILE A 203 2.34 -6.98 4.67
N GLU A 204 1.36 -6.26 5.22
CA GLU A 204 0.27 -6.83 6.02
C GLU A 204 -0.91 -7.35 5.19
N THR A 205 -1.06 -6.91 3.93
CA THR A 205 -2.16 -7.40 3.08
C THR A 205 -1.92 -8.86 2.73
N MET A 206 -2.86 -9.70 3.16
CA MET A 206 -2.95 -11.11 2.81
C MET A 206 -4.06 -11.29 1.78
N ILE A 207 -3.78 -12.05 0.73
CA ILE A 207 -4.79 -12.47 -0.25
C ILE A 207 -5.00 -13.97 -0.03
N GLY A 208 -6.16 -14.30 0.53
CA GLY A 208 -6.36 -15.60 1.18
C GLY A 208 -5.35 -15.78 2.33
N TYR A 209 -4.39 -16.68 2.17
CA TYR A 209 -3.36 -16.98 3.16
C TYR A 209 -1.95 -16.54 2.75
N TRP A 210 -1.83 -15.84 1.62
CA TRP A 210 -0.55 -15.49 1.04
C TRP A 210 -0.29 -13.99 1.15
N PRO A 211 0.92 -13.55 1.55
CA PRO A 211 1.26 -12.14 1.50
C PRO A 211 1.15 -11.60 0.06
N LEU A 212 0.78 -10.34 -0.10
CA LEU A 212 0.53 -9.71 -1.40
C LEU A 212 1.62 -9.99 -2.46
N ILE A 213 2.90 -9.99 -2.07
CA ILE A 213 4.01 -10.24 -2.99
C ILE A 213 4.03 -11.67 -3.56
N HIS A 214 3.50 -12.66 -2.83
CA HIS A 214 3.45 -14.07 -3.22
C HIS A 214 2.29 -14.39 -4.19
N THR A 215 1.34 -13.49 -4.37
CA THR A 215 0.17 -13.71 -5.26
C THR A 215 0.28 -13.01 -6.61
N ILE A 216 1.43 -12.41 -6.91
CA ILE A 216 1.62 -11.65 -8.15
C ILE A 216 2.08 -12.56 -9.28
N PHE A 217 1.18 -12.79 -10.25
CA PHE A 217 1.45 -13.65 -11.40
C PHE A 217 1.89 -12.93 -12.68
N ARG A 218 2.18 -11.63 -12.62
CA ARG A 218 2.55 -10.82 -13.79
C ARG A 218 3.71 -9.86 -13.48
N GLU A 219 4.58 -9.68 -14.46
CA GLU A 219 5.81 -8.91 -14.32
C GLU A 219 5.57 -7.42 -14.03
N GLU A 220 4.58 -6.81 -14.70
CA GLU A 220 4.32 -5.37 -14.56
C GLU A 220 3.80 -5.04 -13.15
N LYS A 221 3.01 -5.95 -12.58
CA LYS A 221 2.56 -5.87 -11.19
C LYS A 221 3.74 -5.99 -10.24
N LEU A 222 4.60 -6.99 -10.48
CA LEU A 222 5.75 -7.27 -9.62
C LEU A 222 6.70 -6.06 -9.57
N PHE A 223 6.99 -5.45 -10.72
CA PHE A 223 7.80 -4.24 -10.78
C PHE A 223 7.21 -3.10 -9.94
N LEU A 224 5.91 -2.82 -10.10
CA LEU A 224 5.25 -1.73 -9.37
C LEU A 224 5.26 -1.99 -7.85
N LEU A 225 4.98 -3.23 -7.46
CA LEU A 225 4.95 -3.65 -6.05
C LEU A 225 6.33 -3.59 -5.41
N LEU A 226 7.37 -4.15 -6.05
CA LEU A 226 8.75 -4.10 -5.55
C LEU A 226 9.27 -2.67 -5.48
N LYS A 227 9.00 -1.84 -6.50
CA LYS A 227 9.39 -0.44 -6.48
C LYS A 227 8.81 0.29 -5.27
N ALA A 228 7.51 0.14 -5.01
CA ALA A 228 6.88 0.70 -3.83
C ALA A 228 7.42 0.10 -2.53
N GLY A 229 7.68 -1.21 -2.51
CA GLY A 229 8.32 -1.92 -1.41
C GLY A 229 9.66 -1.31 -1.03
N PHE A 230 10.56 -1.09 -1.99
CA PHE A 230 11.86 -0.46 -1.74
C PHE A 230 11.73 1.01 -1.32
N GLU A 231 10.80 1.77 -1.91
CA GLU A 231 10.56 3.17 -1.54
C GLU A 231 10.03 3.32 -0.11
N LYS A 232 9.15 2.42 0.35
CA LYS A 232 8.47 2.53 1.65
C LYS A 232 9.13 1.72 2.75
N HIS A 233 9.69 0.57 2.40
CA HIS A 233 10.22 -0.43 3.34
C HIS A 233 11.62 -0.92 2.95
N PRO A 234 12.60 -0.01 2.77
CA PRO A 234 13.95 -0.39 2.37
C PRO A 234 14.61 -1.32 3.40
N ASN A 235 14.33 -1.14 4.70
CA ASN A 235 14.97 -1.86 5.80
C ASN A 235 14.62 -3.35 5.89
N ILE A 236 13.51 -3.77 5.26
CA ILE A 236 13.17 -5.20 5.17
C ILE A 236 13.58 -5.81 3.83
N GLY A 237 14.17 -5.01 2.93
CA GLY A 237 14.59 -5.42 1.59
C GLY A 237 13.48 -5.36 0.55
N GLY A 238 12.58 -4.39 0.64
CA GLY A 238 11.63 -4.06 -0.44
C GLY A 238 10.66 -5.18 -0.82
N LEU A 239 10.18 -5.92 0.19
CA LEU A 239 9.28 -7.08 0.10
C LEU A 239 9.92 -8.40 -0.37
N LEU A 240 11.15 -8.39 -0.89
CA LEU A 240 11.81 -9.61 -1.39
C LEU A 240 12.01 -10.70 -0.33
N PHE A 241 12.06 -10.32 0.94
CA PHE A 241 12.29 -11.25 2.05
C PHE A 241 11.07 -11.42 2.96
N VAL A 242 9.89 -11.00 2.49
CA VAL A 242 8.64 -11.32 3.16
C VAL A 242 8.40 -12.82 3.00
N LYS A 243 8.13 -13.50 4.12
CA LYS A 243 7.89 -14.94 4.15
C LYS A 243 6.41 -15.25 4.10
N ASP A 244 6.07 -16.37 3.49
CA ASP A 244 4.75 -16.99 3.61
C ASP A 244 4.63 -17.83 4.89
N ASP A 245 3.52 -18.56 5.03
CA ASP A 245 3.24 -19.48 6.13
C ASP A 245 4.15 -20.73 6.13
N ALA A 246 4.77 -21.05 5.00
CA ALA A 246 5.75 -22.11 4.84
C ALA A 246 7.21 -21.64 5.07
N GLU A 247 7.39 -20.41 5.56
CA GLU A 247 8.69 -19.76 5.79
C GLU A 247 9.53 -19.55 4.51
N VAL A 248 8.91 -19.67 3.32
CA VAL A 248 9.56 -19.42 2.03
C VAL A 248 9.54 -17.92 1.77
N ASN A 249 10.70 -17.36 1.42
CA ASN A 249 10.79 -15.93 1.13
C ASN A 249 10.28 -15.62 -0.29
N ALA A 250 9.77 -14.41 -0.47
CA ALA A 250 9.21 -13.97 -1.74
C ALA A 250 10.22 -14.01 -2.90
N LEU A 251 11.52 -13.79 -2.64
CA LEU A 251 12.59 -13.85 -3.65
C LEU A 251 12.69 -15.25 -4.28
N ASP A 252 12.65 -16.30 -3.47
CA ASP A 252 12.64 -17.69 -3.94
C ASP A 252 11.38 -17.97 -4.76
N THR A 253 10.22 -17.56 -4.28
CA THR A 253 8.94 -17.72 -4.98
C THR A 253 8.99 -17.07 -6.38
N ILE A 254 9.42 -15.80 -6.46
CA ILE A 254 9.47 -15.10 -7.75
C ILE A 254 10.57 -15.64 -8.67
N PHE A 255 11.70 -16.12 -8.15
CA PHE A 255 12.74 -16.77 -8.94
C PHE A 255 12.23 -18.09 -9.54
N ASN A 256 11.56 -18.92 -8.75
CA ASN A 256 10.97 -20.17 -9.22
C ASN A 256 9.90 -19.92 -10.30
N GLN A 257 9.15 -18.83 -10.17
CA GLN A 257 8.05 -18.52 -11.06
C GLN A 257 8.48 -17.86 -12.39
N PHE A 258 9.35 -16.84 -12.33
CA PHE A 258 9.70 -16.03 -13.51
C PHE A 258 11.10 -16.31 -14.04
N GLY A 259 11.94 -17.00 -13.26
CA GLY A 259 13.35 -17.24 -13.57
C GLY A 259 14.26 -16.08 -13.16
N THR A 260 15.49 -16.43 -12.78
CA THR A 260 16.49 -15.50 -12.23
C THR A 260 16.77 -14.31 -13.14
N GLU A 261 17.02 -14.54 -14.43
CA GLU A 261 17.39 -13.46 -15.35
C GLU A 261 16.28 -12.42 -15.50
N LYS A 262 15.04 -12.90 -15.53
CA LYS A 262 13.89 -12.02 -15.68
C LYS A 262 13.66 -11.15 -14.45
N ILE A 263 13.82 -11.72 -13.26
CA ILE A 263 13.74 -10.93 -12.03
C ILE A 263 14.89 -9.93 -11.94
N MET A 264 16.09 -10.27 -12.42
CA MET A 264 17.19 -9.30 -12.47
C MET A 264 16.90 -8.14 -13.43
N GLU A 265 16.24 -8.37 -14.57
CA GLU A 265 15.76 -7.31 -15.45
C GLU A 265 14.74 -6.38 -14.75
N ILE A 266 13.84 -6.94 -13.94
CA ILE A 266 12.85 -6.17 -13.16
C ILE A 266 13.52 -5.35 -12.05
N LEU A 267 14.50 -5.93 -11.36
CA LEU A 267 15.21 -5.30 -10.24
C LEU A 267 16.18 -4.21 -10.71
N HIS A 268 16.77 -4.35 -11.90
CA HIS A 268 17.76 -3.41 -12.42
C HIS A 268 17.29 -1.94 -12.44
N PRO A 269 16.09 -1.58 -12.97
CA PRO A 269 15.61 -0.19 -12.92
C PRO A 269 15.24 0.30 -11.52
N ILE A 270 15.00 -0.61 -10.56
CA ILE A 270 14.73 -0.24 -9.16
C ILE A 270 16.05 0.14 -8.46
N PHE A 271 17.09 -0.67 -8.69
CA PHE A 271 18.42 -0.46 -8.12
C PHE A 271 19.28 0.39 -9.06
N SER A 272 19.45 1.65 -8.69
CA SER A 272 20.40 2.54 -9.34
C SER A 272 21.47 2.98 -8.35
N PRO A 273 22.68 3.36 -8.80
CA PRO A 273 23.67 3.98 -7.93
C PRO A 273 23.18 5.26 -7.23
N GLN A 274 22.11 5.88 -7.75
CA GLN A 274 21.46 7.05 -7.15
C GLN A 274 20.43 6.66 -6.08
N ASN A 275 19.87 5.45 -6.16
CA ASN A 275 18.94 4.90 -5.18
C ASN A 275 19.71 3.98 -4.23
N TYR A 276 20.17 4.55 -3.11
CA TYR A 276 21.00 3.88 -2.10
C TYR A 276 20.27 2.77 -1.32
N TYR A 277 19.84 1.71 -2.01
CA TYR A 277 19.28 0.52 -1.39
C TYR A 277 20.40 -0.48 -1.09
N PRO A 278 20.70 -0.79 0.19
CA PRO A 278 21.75 -1.72 0.59
C PRO A 278 21.32 -3.18 0.35
N ILE A 279 20.93 -3.53 -0.89
CA ILE A 279 20.32 -4.82 -1.22
C ILE A 279 21.23 -5.99 -0.86
N LEU A 280 22.54 -5.85 -1.05
CA LEU A 280 23.50 -6.90 -0.69
C LEU A 280 23.50 -7.18 0.81
N HIS A 281 23.32 -6.18 1.67
CA HIS A 281 23.22 -6.40 3.12
C HIS A 281 22.06 -7.33 3.46
N HIS A 282 20.94 -7.18 2.75
CA HIS A 282 19.80 -8.08 2.92
C HIS A 282 20.04 -9.45 2.30
N ILE A 283 20.62 -9.55 1.10
CA ILE A 283 20.91 -10.83 0.44
C ILE A 283 21.86 -11.68 1.29
N PHE A 284 22.95 -11.09 1.80
CA PHE A 284 23.91 -11.81 2.62
C PHE A 284 23.32 -12.37 3.92
N THR A 285 22.32 -11.69 4.48
CA THR A 285 21.74 -12.05 5.78
C THR A 285 20.48 -12.89 5.66
N LYS A 286 19.70 -12.73 4.59
CA LYS A 286 18.37 -13.35 4.45
C LYS A 286 18.27 -14.37 3.32
N ALA A 287 19.16 -14.33 2.32
CA ALA A 287 19.14 -15.28 1.21
C ALA A 287 20.55 -15.52 0.62
N PRO A 288 21.46 -16.12 1.41
CA PRO A 288 22.88 -16.26 1.05
C PRO A 288 23.11 -17.06 -0.24
N ASP A 289 22.21 -17.98 -0.59
CA ASP A 289 22.31 -18.77 -1.83
C ASP A 289 22.26 -17.91 -3.10
N HIS A 290 21.71 -16.69 -3.01
CA HIS A 290 21.61 -15.75 -4.15
C HIS A 290 22.76 -14.75 -4.24
N ILE A 291 23.75 -14.83 -3.34
CA ILE A 291 24.89 -13.91 -3.32
C ILE A 291 25.63 -13.83 -4.66
N PRO A 292 26.03 -14.95 -5.31
CA PRO A 292 26.77 -14.87 -6.57
C PRO A 292 25.99 -14.10 -7.65
N THR A 293 24.68 -14.35 -7.73
CA THR A 293 23.78 -13.70 -8.68
C THR A 293 23.72 -12.18 -8.44
N PHE A 294 23.47 -11.76 -7.20
CA PHE A 294 23.35 -10.33 -6.88
C PHE A 294 24.69 -9.59 -6.93
N LEU A 295 25.80 -10.23 -6.54
CA LEU A 295 27.14 -9.64 -6.69
C LEU A 295 27.51 -9.41 -8.15
N ASN A 296 27.17 -10.35 -9.03
CA ASN A 296 27.42 -10.22 -10.47
C ASN A 296 26.59 -9.10 -11.10
N LYS A 297 25.31 -8.97 -10.71
CA LYS A 297 24.39 -7.97 -11.29
C LYS A 297 24.55 -6.58 -10.66
N PHE A 298 24.87 -6.49 -9.38
CA PHE A 298 24.96 -5.24 -8.62
C PHE A 298 26.30 -5.11 -7.85
N PRO A 299 27.47 -5.21 -8.53
CA PRO A 299 28.77 -5.18 -7.85
C PRO A 299 29.01 -3.85 -7.10
N TRP A 300 28.46 -2.75 -7.61
CA TRP A 300 28.54 -1.43 -6.99
C TRP A 300 27.85 -1.36 -5.62
N ALA A 301 26.86 -2.22 -5.36
CA ALA A 301 26.14 -2.23 -4.09
C ALA A 301 27.02 -2.67 -2.90
N THR A 302 28.19 -3.26 -3.17
CA THR A 302 29.16 -3.67 -2.13
C THR A 302 29.73 -2.49 -1.33
N GLN A 303 29.69 -1.29 -1.91
CA GLN A 303 30.20 -0.06 -1.31
C GLN A 303 29.11 0.71 -0.55
N LEU A 304 27.87 0.26 -0.62
CA LEU A 304 26.77 0.90 0.09
C LEU A 304 26.87 0.64 1.59
N ARG A 305 26.23 1.53 2.36
CA ARG A 305 26.02 1.35 3.79
C ARG A 305 24.55 1.08 4.05
N ASP A 306 24.26 0.27 5.07
CA ASP A 306 22.87 0.09 5.49
C ASP A 306 22.31 1.34 6.17
N HIS A 307 21.04 1.28 6.58
CA HIS A 307 20.36 2.38 7.28
C HIS A 307 20.98 2.72 8.65
N HIS A 308 21.85 1.86 9.18
CA HIS A 308 22.63 2.11 10.38
C HIS A 308 24.04 2.62 10.08
N GLY A 309 24.40 2.80 8.81
CA GLY A 309 25.72 3.23 8.38
C GLY A 309 26.75 2.10 8.32
N ARG A 310 26.36 0.83 8.43
CA ARG A 310 27.29 -0.31 8.38
C ARG A 310 27.75 -0.59 6.97
N SER A 311 29.03 -0.88 6.80
CA SER A 311 29.51 -1.54 5.58
C SER A 311 28.90 -2.95 5.44
N LEU A 312 28.96 -3.53 4.23
CA LEU A 312 28.46 -4.88 3.99
C LEU A 312 29.08 -5.90 4.95
N GLN A 313 30.39 -5.80 5.18
CA GLN A 313 31.11 -6.71 6.07
C GLN A 313 30.70 -6.52 7.54
N GLN A 314 30.49 -5.28 7.98
CA GLN A 314 29.97 -5.01 9.34
C GLN A 314 28.57 -5.59 9.53
N ALA A 315 27.70 -5.48 8.53
CA ALA A 315 26.36 -6.07 8.59
C ALA A 315 26.41 -7.61 8.66
N VAL A 316 27.27 -8.25 7.86
CA VAL A 316 27.49 -9.71 7.93
C VAL A 316 28.01 -10.15 9.29
N LEU A 317 28.97 -9.41 9.87
CA LEU A 317 29.47 -9.67 11.22
C LEU A 317 28.39 -9.50 12.29
N ALA A 318 27.57 -8.45 12.17
CA ALA A 318 26.50 -8.16 13.12
C ALA A 318 25.34 -9.16 13.02
N ALA A 319 25.15 -9.82 11.88
CA ALA A 319 24.14 -10.86 11.70
C ALA A 319 24.51 -12.19 12.40
N GLY A 320 25.75 -12.32 12.86
CA GLY A 320 26.21 -13.45 13.65
C GLY A 320 27.04 -14.46 12.88
N PRO A 321 27.57 -15.46 13.59
CA PRO A 321 28.60 -16.36 13.10
C PRO A 321 28.09 -17.37 12.07
N ASP A 322 26.82 -17.77 12.12
CA ASP A 322 26.23 -18.66 11.11
C ASP A 322 26.24 -18.01 9.74
N ILE A 323 25.75 -16.76 9.67
CA ILE A 323 25.79 -15.94 8.46
C ILE A 323 27.24 -15.68 8.04
N MET A 324 28.12 -15.41 8.99
CA MET A 324 29.54 -15.22 8.70
C MET A 324 30.20 -16.48 8.10
N ASN A 325 29.89 -17.66 8.65
CA ASN A 325 30.43 -18.95 8.20
C ASN A 325 29.97 -19.29 6.79
N ALA A 326 28.70 -19.04 6.48
CA ALA A 326 28.18 -19.13 5.12
C ALA A 326 28.91 -18.19 4.14
N ASN A 327 29.50 -17.12 4.66
CA ASN A 327 30.15 -16.05 3.89
C ASN A 327 31.64 -15.91 4.16
N ASN A 328 32.33 -17.02 4.45
CA ASN A 328 33.74 -17.03 4.85
C ASN A 328 34.69 -16.33 3.86
N PHE A 329 34.33 -16.21 2.59
CA PHE A 329 35.12 -15.51 1.58
C PHE A 329 35.21 -13.99 1.82
N LEU A 330 34.23 -13.37 2.48
CA LEU A 330 34.27 -11.92 2.79
C LEU A 330 35.35 -11.58 3.80
N PHE A 331 35.72 -12.54 4.64
CA PHE A 331 36.58 -12.30 5.78
C PHE A 331 38.03 -11.97 5.38
N PRO A 332 38.68 -12.70 4.47
CA PRO A 332 39.96 -12.29 3.89
C PRO A 332 39.89 -10.94 3.14
N MET A 333 38.71 -10.55 2.63
CA MET A 333 38.52 -9.35 1.81
C MET A 333 38.41 -8.05 2.62
N LEU A 334 38.27 -8.12 3.95
CA LEU A 334 38.28 -6.94 4.81
C LEU A 334 39.55 -6.12 4.56
N THR A 335 39.45 -4.81 4.36
CA THR A 335 40.63 -3.93 4.31
C THR A 335 41.08 -3.54 5.72
N ASP A 336 42.32 -3.08 5.86
CA ASP A 336 42.83 -2.66 7.17
C ASP A 336 42.03 -1.48 7.74
N ASP A 337 41.51 -0.60 6.87
CA ASP A 337 40.63 0.49 7.29
C ASP A 337 39.26 -0.02 7.75
N GLN A 338 38.69 -1.03 7.08
CA GLN A 338 37.47 -1.69 7.54
C GLN A 338 37.67 -2.42 8.88
N ILE A 339 38.85 -3.00 9.12
CA ILE A 339 39.20 -3.63 10.41
C ILE A 339 39.31 -2.59 11.53
N ARG A 340 39.73 -1.36 11.21
CA ARG A 340 39.79 -0.22 12.15
C ARG A 340 38.46 0.50 12.29
N GLU A 341 37.51 0.25 11.40
CA GLU A 341 36.21 0.90 11.42
C GLU A 341 35.33 0.26 12.49
N LYS A 342 34.87 1.07 13.45
CA LYS A 342 33.93 0.59 14.46
C LYS A 342 32.54 0.46 13.86
N ASP A 343 31.83 -0.59 14.27
CA ASP A 343 30.41 -0.72 13.99
C ASP A 343 29.67 0.51 14.56
N PRO A 344 28.89 1.25 13.75
CA PRO A 344 28.25 2.49 14.18
C PRO A 344 27.23 2.31 15.30
N ILE A 345 26.68 1.10 15.49
CA ILE A 345 25.69 0.83 16.54
C ILE A 345 26.36 0.33 17.82
N THR A 346 27.13 -0.74 17.71
CA THR A 346 27.71 -1.43 18.88
C THR A 346 29.00 -0.76 19.36
N THR A 347 29.60 0.11 18.54
CA THR A 347 30.90 0.75 18.75
C THR A 347 32.08 -0.24 18.87
N LEU A 348 31.84 -1.51 18.55
CA LEU A 348 32.83 -2.58 18.56
C LEU A 348 33.64 -2.57 17.27
N TYR A 349 34.91 -2.95 17.39
CA TYR A 349 35.71 -3.31 16.22
C TYR A 349 35.27 -4.69 15.69
N PRO A 350 35.48 -5.00 14.40
CA PRO A 350 35.16 -6.30 13.80
C PRO A 350 35.65 -7.51 14.61
N PHE A 351 36.90 -7.49 15.10
CA PHE A 351 37.43 -8.59 15.92
C PHE A 351 36.69 -8.73 17.25
N ALA A 352 36.27 -7.62 17.86
CA ALA A 352 35.53 -7.62 19.12
C ALA A 352 34.08 -8.06 18.90
N ALA A 353 33.45 -7.65 17.80
CA ALA A 353 32.11 -8.08 17.41
C ALA A 353 32.04 -9.62 17.28
N MET A 354 33.07 -10.26 16.71
CA MET A 354 33.13 -11.73 16.64
C MET A 354 33.43 -12.42 17.97
N ALA A 355 34.07 -11.72 18.90
CA ALA A 355 34.40 -12.27 20.21
C ALA A 355 33.23 -12.16 21.21
N VAL A 356 32.17 -11.43 20.85
CA VAL A 356 31.03 -11.13 21.72
C VAL A 356 29.79 -11.86 21.19
N GLY A 357 29.15 -12.65 22.05
CA GLY A 357 27.92 -13.38 21.73
C GLY A 357 27.98 -14.85 22.12
N GLU A 358 26.84 -15.54 22.05
CA GLU A 358 26.69 -16.96 22.40
C GLU A 358 27.50 -17.89 21.48
N HIS A 359 27.86 -17.40 20.29
CA HIS A 359 28.53 -18.16 19.25
C HIS A 359 29.88 -17.53 18.83
N ALA A 360 30.64 -16.98 19.79
CA ALA A 360 31.88 -16.27 19.50
C ALA A 360 32.88 -17.12 18.68
N ASP A 361 33.42 -16.55 17.58
CA ASP A 361 34.46 -17.16 16.75
C ASP A 361 35.81 -16.55 17.12
N LEU A 362 36.46 -17.15 18.12
CA LEU A 362 37.73 -16.67 18.64
C LEU A 362 38.86 -16.80 17.62
N GLU A 363 38.82 -17.80 16.73
CA GLU A 363 39.87 -17.99 15.72
C GLU A 363 39.88 -16.82 14.73
N LYS A 364 38.72 -16.47 14.18
CA LYS A 364 38.59 -15.30 13.30
C LYS A 364 38.85 -14.00 14.06
N SER A 365 38.40 -13.89 15.31
CA SER A 365 38.74 -12.74 16.16
C SER A 365 40.26 -12.54 16.29
N PHE A 366 40.99 -13.59 16.64
CA PHE A 366 42.45 -13.54 16.72
C PHE A 366 43.10 -13.29 15.36
N TYR A 367 42.56 -13.83 14.27
CA TYR A 367 43.06 -13.54 12.93
C TYR A 367 43.00 -12.04 12.59
N LEU A 368 41.83 -11.39 12.78
CA LEU A 368 41.71 -9.94 12.51
C LEU A 368 42.62 -9.12 13.43
N LEU A 369 42.74 -9.54 14.69
CA LEU A 369 43.60 -8.87 15.65
C LEU A 369 45.08 -8.97 15.26
N ARG A 370 45.54 -10.14 14.81
CA ARG A 370 46.90 -10.36 14.31
C ARG A 370 47.20 -9.55 13.05
N ARG A 371 46.21 -9.43 12.17
CA ARG A 371 46.35 -8.62 10.96
C ARG A 371 46.49 -7.13 11.29
N HIS A 372 45.88 -6.66 12.38
CA HIS A 372 45.91 -5.24 12.73
C HIS A 372 46.05 -4.95 14.24
N PRO A 373 47.19 -5.29 14.88
CA PRO A 373 47.34 -5.23 16.34
C PRO A 373 47.23 -3.81 16.93
N SER A 374 47.52 -2.77 16.15
CA SER A 374 47.48 -1.37 16.63
C SER A 374 46.08 -0.85 16.95
N VAL A 375 45.01 -1.60 16.64
CA VAL A 375 43.66 -1.31 17.18
C VAL A 375 43.61 -1.39 18.70
N LEU A 376 44.51 -2.15 19.34
CA LEU A 376 44.64 -2.23 20.80
C LEU A 376 45.40 -1.03 21.40
N GLU A 377 46.37 -0.50 20.66
CA GLU A 377 47.29 0.53 21.15
C GLU A 377 46.62 1.91 21.31
N ARG A 378 45.53 2.19 20.58
CA ARG A 378 44.83 3.49 20.67
C ARG A 378 44.17 3.78 22.03
N ARG A 379 44.06 2.81 22.94
CA ARG A 379 43.53 3.05 24.30
C ARG A 379 44.52 3.73 25.25
N SER A 380 45.83 3.67 25.00
CA SER A 380 46.82 4.18 25.95
C SER A 380 46.98 5.70 25.94
N ILE A 381 46.57 6.40 24.87
CA ILE A 381 46.76 7.85 24.74
C ILE A 381 45.60 8.66 25.36
N SER A 382 44.37 8.13 25.38
CA SER A 382 43.22 8.85 25.98
C SER A 382 43.30 8.95 27.51
N SER A 383 43.99 8.00 28.16
CA SER A 383 44.19 8.05 29.61
C SER A 383 45.19 9.13 30.03
N SER A 384 46.18 9.47 29.20
CA SER A 384 47.14 10.54 29.53
C SER A 384 46.56 11.95 29.34
N THR A 385 45.67 12.14 28.36
CA THR A 385 44.98 13.42 28.16
C THR A 385 44.00 13.73 29.30
N MET A 386 43.29 12.73 29.83
CA MET A 386 42.47 12.93 31.05
C MET A 386 43.32 13.23 32.29
N VAL A 387 44.49 12.60 32.43
CA VAL A 387 45.43 12.92 33.52
C VAL A 387 46.00 14.34 33.38
N ASN A 388 46.24 14.83 32.16
CA ASN A 388 46.71 16.20 31.92
C ASN A 388 45.63 17.26 32.16
N ILE A 389 44.36 16.99 31.86
CA ILE A 389 43.24 17.90 32.18
C ILE A 389 43.01 17.98 33.70
N VAL A 390 43.22 16.87 34.43
CA VAL A 390 43.12 16.84 35.89
C VAL A 390 44.31 17.54 36.56
N THR A 391 45.53 17.44 35.99
CA THR A 391 46.70 18.16 36.53
C THR A 391 46.69 19.66 36.20
N GLU A 392 46.16 20.09 35.04
CA GLU A 392 45.96 21.52 34.73
C GLU A 392 44.90 22.18 35.62
N LYS A 393 43.81 21.47 35.97
CA LYS A 393 42.83 21.97 36.96
C LYS A 393 43.42 22.08 38.38
N LYS A 394 44.40 21.24 38.74
CA LYS A 394 45.12 21.37 40.02
C LYS A 394 46.10 22.55 40.04
N ARG A 395 46.79 22.83 38.94
CA ARG A 395 47.69 24.00 38.83
C ARG A 395 46.97 25.35 38.89
N LYS A 396 45.78 25.47 38.28
CA LYS A 396 44.98 26.70 38.39
C LYS A 396 44.44 26.99 39.80
N ARG A 397 44.31 25.97 40.66
CA ARG A 397 43.91 26.15 42.07
C ARG A 397 45.07 26.55 42.98
N SER A 398 46.32 26.18 42.68
CA SER A 398 47.48 26.62 43.46
C SER A 398 47.86 28.07 43.20
N ASP A 399 47.63 28.58 41.99
CA ASP A 399 47.97 29.98 41.65
C ASP A 399 46.94 30.99 42.18
N SER A 400 45.70 30.56 42.45
CA SER A 400 44.67 31.43 43.05
C SER A 400 44.78 31.58 44.58
N ILE A 401 45.67 30.83 45.24
CA ILE A 401 45.89 30.90 46.70
C ILE A 401 47.09 31.77 47.06
N ARG A 402 47.95 32.12 46.08
CA ARG A 402 49.11 33.02 46.27
C ARG A 402 48.84 34.49 45.94
N SER A 403 47.61 34.87 45.59
CA SER A 403 47.22 36.24 45.24
C SER A 403 46.14 36.85 46.16
N ARG A 404 46.06 36.40 47.42
CA ARG A 404 45.27 37.06 48.47
C ARG A 404 46.13 37.45 49.65
#